data_AF-A0A0C5X9W4-F1
#
_entry.id   AF-A0A0C5X9W4-F1
#
_cell.length_a   1.000
_cell.length_b   1.000
_cell.length_c   1.000
_cell.angle_alpha   90.00
_cell.angle_beta   90.00
_cell.angle_gamma   90.00
#
_symmetry.space_group_name_H-M   'P 1'
#
loop_
_entity.id
_entity.type
_entity.pdbx_description
1 polymer ?
#
loop_
_entity_poly.entity_id
_entity_poly.type
_entity_poly.pdbx_seq_one_letter_code
_entity_poly.pdbx_strand_id
1 'polypeptide(L)'
;MKVTAQATRSGGWWAVEVPEVPGAFTQVKRLDQVGEAAAEAVADLLDIPVDDVEVELAPALADEAVQRLNEALDAAAAASKAQAIASTLMRDAVAYFREQENLTNRDTAVLLGISHQRVGQLFETRDEAVAAARELARNGQVENVSTRAGKRVVHKSANGQWTTYSAAARRPTGRGAAKG
;
A
#
# COMPACT_ATOMS: atom_id res chain seq x y z
N MET A 1 -9.74 4.29 23.56
CA MET A 1 -8.58 3.78 24.32
C MET A 1 -7.86 2.79 23.44
N LYS A 2 -6.51 2.82 23.41
CA LYS A 2 -5.72 1.83 22.66
C LYS A 2 -5.01 0.90 23.65
N VAL A 3 -5.09 -0.41 23.43
CA VAL A 3 -4.51 -1.45 24.29
C VAL A 3 -3.81 -2.53 23.47
N THR A 4 -2.91 -3.28 24.11
CA THR A 4 -2.17 -4.39 23.49
C THR A 4 -2.68 -5.72 24.00
N ALA A 5 -3.14 -6.58 23.11
CA ALA A 5 -3.55 -7.95 23.44
C ALA A 5 -2.38 -8.91 23.25
N GLN A 6 -1.81 -9.40 24.36
CA GLN A 6 -0.76 -10.41 24.35
C GLN A 6 -1.37 -11.81 24.16
N ALA A 7 -1.15 -12.41 23.00
CA ALA A 7 -1.71 -13.72 22.66
C ALA A 7 -0.64 -14.82 22.79
N THR A 8 -0.82 -15.74 23.74
CA THR A 8 0.08 -16.89 23.95
C THR A 8 -0.61 -18.19 23.54
N ARG A 9 0.09 -19.05 22.79
CA ARG A 9 -0.47 -20.33 22.36
C ARG A 9 -0.59 -21.28 23.55
N SER A 10 -1.80 -21.78 23.82
CA SER A 10 -2.09 -22.75 24.88
C SER A 10 -2.90 -23.93 24.32
N GLY A 11 -2.19 -25.01 23.99
CA GLY A 11 -2.78 -26.19 23.35
C GLY A 11 -3.53 -25.85 22.05
N GLY A 12 -4.83 -26.11 22.02
CA GLY A 12 -5.72 -25.84 20.87
C GLY A 12 -6.35 -24.43 20.85
N TRP A 13 -5.85 -23.50 21.67
CA TRP A 13 -6.40 -22.16 21.85
C TRP A 13 -5.27 -21.11 21.97
N TRP A 14 -5.64 -19.85 21.87
CA TRP A 14 -4.82 -18.70 22.25
C TRP A 14 -5.36 -18.12 23.54
N ALA A 15 -4.53 -18.06 24.58
CA ALA A 15 -4.80 -17.28 25.78
C ALA A 15 -4.42 -15.83 25.49
N VAL A 16 -5.29 -14.90 25.85
CA VAL A 16 -5.14 -13.47 25.53
C VAL A 16 -5.22 -12.67 26.81
N GLU A 17 -4.21 -11.86 27.07
CA GLU A 17 -4.14 -10.94 28.20
C GLU A 17 -3.97 -9.51 27.68
N VAL A 18 -4.59 -8.53 28.36
CA VAL A 18 -4.39 -7.10 28.11
C VAL A 18 -3.70 -6.49 29.34
N PRO A 19 -2.36 -6.39 29.37
CA PRO A 19 -1.63 -5.95 30.56
C PRO A 19 -1.99 -4.55 31.05
N GLU A 20 -2.44 -3.67 30.14
CA GLU A 20 -2.88 -2.32 30.46
C GLU A 20 -4.18 -2.28 31.28
N VAL A 21 -4.94 -3.38 31.31
CA VAL A 21 -6.23 -3.51 31.99
C VAL A 21 -6.21 -4.75 32.90
N PRO A 22 -5.82 -4.61 34.18
CA PRO A 22 -5.73 -5.74 35.09
C PRO A 22 -7.03 -6.53 35.18
N GLY A 23 -6.95 -7.85 34.93
CA GLY A 23 -8.11 -8.75 34.91
C GLY A 23 -8.76 -8.94 33.55
N ALA A 24 -8.35 -8.18 32.52
CA ALA A 24 -8.80 -8.41 31.16
C ALA A 24 -8.08 -9.63 30.55
N PHE A 25 -8.78 -10.75 30.56
CA PHE A 25 -8.30 -12.03 30.04
C PHE A 25 -9.40 -12.70 29.22
N THR A 26 -9.05 -13.25 28.07
CA THR A 26 -9.96 -14.02 27.20
C THR A 26 -9.21 -15.15 26.51
N GLN A 27 -9.93 -15.96 25.74
CA GLN A 27 -9.34 -17.01 24.93
C GLN A 27 -10.07 -17.17 23.60
N VAL A 28 -9.30 -17.43 22.55
CA VAL A 28 -9.85 -17.56 21.19
C VAL A 28 -9.27 -18.77 20.46
N LYS A 29 -9.98 -19.28 19.45
CA LYS A 29 -9.48 -20.38 18.63
C LYS A 29 -8.41 -19.91 17.65
N ARG A 30 -8.49 -18.67 17.20
CA ARG A 30 -7.68 -18.14 16.11
C ARG A 30 -7.27 -16.70 16.39
N LEU A 31 -6.11 -16.28 15.87
CA LEU A 31 -5.55 -14.95 16.11
C LEU A 31 -6.42 -13.81 15.54
N ASP A 32 -7.19 -14.05 14.47
CA ASP A 32 -8.10 -13.06 13.88
C ASP A 32 -9.24 -12.66 14.82
N GLN A 33 -9.54 -13.49 15.83
CA GLN A 33 -10.60 -13.25 16.82
C GLN A 33 -10.12 -12.41 18.01
N VAL A 34 -8.81 -12.20 18.16
CA VAL A 34 -8.23 -11.55 19.35
C VAL A 34 -8.72 -10.12 19.50
N GLY A 35 -8.80 -9.36 18.40
CA GLY A 35 -9.19 -7.95 18.45
C GLY A 35 -10.58 -7.75 19.04
N GLU A 36 -11.57 -8.48 18.53
CA GLU A 36 -12.96 -8.43 19.01
C GLU A 36 -13.07 -8.93 20.46
N ALA A 37 -12.54 -10.11 20.75
CA ALA A 37 -12.66 -10.71 22.08
C ALA A 37 -11.93 -9.92 23.18
N ALA A 38 -10.78 -9.30 22.87
CA ALA A 38 -10.07 -8.46 23.82
C ALA A 38 -10.75 -7.10 24.02
N ALA A 39 -11.34 -6.52 22.96
CA ALA A 39 -12.10 -5.29 23.08
C ALA A 39 -13.32 -5.48 23.98
N GLU A 40 -14.09 -6.56 23.79
CA GLU A 40 -15.22 -6.93 24.65
C GLU A 40 -14.79 -7.10 26.11
N ALA A 41 -13.75 -7.90 26.36
CA ALA A 41 -13.26 -8.14 27.73
C ALA A 41 -12.83 -6.85 28.45
N VAL A 42 -12.19 -5.92 27.72
CA VAL A 42 -11.78 -4.61 28.28
C VAL A 42 -12.98 -3.70 28.51
N ALA A 43 -13.90 -3.64 27.55
CA ALA A 43 -15.11 -2.83 27.63
C ALA A 43 -15.97 -3.22 28.84
N ASP A 44 -16.19 -4.52 29.02
CA ASP A 44 -16.95 -5.08 30.14
C ASP A 44 -16.30 -4.76 31.49
N LEU A 45 -14.96 -4.84 31.58
CA LEU A 45 -14.24 -4.60 32.84
C LEU A 45 -14.20 -3.11 33.23
N LEU A 46 -14.13 -2.23 32.24
CA LEU A 46 -14.01 -0.78 32.44
C LEU A 46 -15.37 -0.05 32.39
N ASP A 47 -16.46 -0.77 32.09
CA ASP A 47 -17.81 -0.21 31.88
C ASP A 47 -17.83 0.91 30.84
N ILE A 48 -17.21 0.64 29.68
CA ILE A 48 -17.14 1.56 28.54
C ILE A 48 -17.68 0.89 27.27
N PRO A 49 -18.09 1.66 26.24
CA PRO A 49 -18.46 1.10 24.94
C PRO A 49 -17.30 0.32 24.28
N VAL A 50 -17.61 -0.83 23.67
CA VAL A 50 -16.61 -1.64 22.95
C VAL A 50 -15.97 -0.91 21.77
N ASP A 51 -16.73 -0.07 21.08
CA ASP A 51 -16.23 0.75 19.96
C ASP A 51 -15.20 1.81 20.41
N ASP A 52 -15.13 2.09 21.70
CA ASP A 52 -14.11 2.97 22.28
C ASP A 52 -12.81 2.22 22.60
N VAL A 53 -12.69 0.92 22.28
CA VAL A 53 -11.48 0.11 22.52
C VAL A 53 -10.84 -0.30 21.19
N GLU A 54 -9.64 0.22 20.94
CA GLU A 54 -8.78 -0.18 19.82
C GLU A 54 -7.72 -1.18 20.32
N VAL A 55 -7.69 -2.37 19.72
CA VAL A 55 -6.80 -3.45 20.14
C VAL A 55 -5.67 -3.67 19.12
N GLU A 56 -4.43 -3.67 19.61
CA GLU A 56 -3.26 -4.11 18.86
C GLU A 56 -2.87 -5.53 19.29
N LEU A 57 -2.83 -6.47 18.34
CA LEU A 57 -2.45 -7.86 18.62
C LEU A 57 -0.93 -8.01 18.70
N ALA A 58 -0.43 -8.53 19.82
CA ALA A 58 0.96 -8.90 20.03
C ALA A 58 1.06 -10.40 20.37
N PRO A 59 1.25 -11.30 19.37
CA PRO A 59 1.38 -12.72 19.65
C PRO A 59 2.76 -13.01 20.27
N ALA A 60 2.78 -13.75 21.38
CA ALA A 60 3.99 -14.27 22.00
C ALA A 60 4.52 -15.45 21.17
N LEU A 61 5.40 -15.13 20.22
CA LEU A 61 6.05 -16.09 19.32
C LEU A 61 7.49 -16.32 19.76
N ALA A 62 8.02 -17.51 19.46
CA ALA A 62 9.45 -17.78 19.65
C ALA A 62 10.30 -16.93 18.70
N ASP A 63 11.53 -16.58 19.10
CA ASP A 63 12.42 -15.70 18.33
C ASP A 63 12.62 -16.15 16.88
N GLU A 64 12.76 -17.46 16.64
CA GLU A 64 12.88 -18.01 15.28
C GLU A 64 11.63 -17.73 14.43
N ALA A 65 10.43 -17.83 15.03
CA ALA A 65 9.19 -17.55 14.33
C ALA A 65 9.04 -16.05 14.03
N VAL A 66 9.45 -15.18 14.95
CA VAL A 66 9.52 -13.73 14.73
C VAL A 66 10.48 -13.39 13.61
N GLN A 67 11.67 -14.01 13.60
CA GLN A 67 12.65 -13.81 12.53
C GLN A 67 12.08 -14.20 11.17
N ARG A 68 11.49 -15.40 11.05
CA ARG A 68 10.89 -15.88 9.79
C ARG A 68 9.73 -14.99 9.33
N LEU A 69 8.91 -14.50 10.26
CA LEU A 69 7.84 -13.55 9.95
C LEU A 69 8.40 -12.26 9.36
N ASN A 70 9.39 -11.66 10.03
CA ASN A 70 10.02 -10.42 9.57
C ASN A 70 10.68 -10.59 8.20
N GLU A 71 11.45 -11.66 7.99
CA GLU A 71 12.07 -11.97 6.69
C GLU A 71 11.03 -12.09 5.58
N ALA A 72 9.89 -12.74 5.84
CA ALA A 72 8.81 -12.88 4.87
C ALA A 72 8.13 -11.54 4.55
N LEU A 73 7.85 -10.72 5.57
CA LEU A 73 7.24 -9.40 5.40
C LEU A 73 8.17 -8.44 4.66
N ASP A 74 9.47 -8.43 4.98
CA ASP A 74 10.48 -7.62 4.30
C ASP A 74 10.62 -8.03 2.83
N ALA A 75 10.69 -9.33 2.55
CA ALA A 75 10.73 -9.84 1.18
C ALA A 75 9.48 -9.45 0.38
N ALA A 76 8.29 -9.55 0.99
CA ALA A 76 7.04 -9.15 0.36
C ALA A 76 7.00 -7.64 0.07
N ALA A 77 7.45 -6.81 1.02
CA ALA A 77 7.55 -5.36 0.84
C ALA A 77 8.53 -4.99 -0.28
N ALA A 78 9.70 -5.63 -0.32
CA ALA A 78 10.70 -5.44 -1.36
C ALA A 78 10.15 -5.86 -2.74
N ALA A 79 9.48 -7.00 -2.83
CA ALA A 79 8.87 -7.49 -4.07
C ALA A 79 7.77 -6.53 -4.57
N SER A 80 6.90 -6.05 -3.68
CA SER A 80 5.87 -5.06 -4.03
C SER A 80 6.47 -3.77 -4.58
N LYS A 81 7.53 -3.26 -3.94
CA LYS A 81 8.26 -2.07 -4.40
C LYS A 81 8.91 -2.30 -5.78
N ALA A 82 9.58 -3.43 -5.97
CA ALA A 82 10.21 -3.79 -7.24
C ALA A 82 9.17 -3.90 -8.36
N GLN A 83 8.03 -4.55 -8.09
CA GLN A 83 6.93 -4.68 -9.05
C GLN A 83 6.34 -3.32 -9.45
N ALA A 84 6.20 -2.39 -8.50
CA ALA A 84 5.72 -1.04 -8.78
C ALA A 84 6.69 -0.24 -9.67
N ILE A 85 7.99 -0.36 -9.42
CA ILE A 85 9.05 0.25 -10.24
C ILE A 85 9.04 -0.35 -11.65
N ALA A 86 9.07 -1.68 -11.77
CA ALA A 86 9.05 -2.37 -13.04
C ALA A 86 7.81 -2.00 -13.87
N SER A 87 6.65 -1.95 -13.25
CA SER A 87 5.40 -1.55 -13.92
C SER A 87 5.46 -0.11 -14.47
N THR A 88 6.14 0.79 -13.76
CA THR A 88 6.33 2.18 -14.21
C THR A 88 7.30 2.24 -15.38
N LEU A 89 8.47 1.63 -15.24
CA LEU A 89 9.50 1.59 -16.30
C LEU A 89 8.98 0.91 -17.58
N MET A 90 8.17 -0.14 -17.46
CA MET A 90 7.57 -0.80 -18.63
C MET A 90 6.62 0.13 -19.39
N ARG A 91 5.78 0.92 -18.70
CA ARG A 91 4.90 1.90 -19.37
C ARG A 91 5.72 3.01 -20.03
N ASP A 92 6.75 3.49 -19.35
CA ASP A 92 7.63 4.54 -19.89
C ASP A 92 8.40 4.05 -21.12
N ALA A 93 8.91 2.82 -21.09
CA ALA A 93 9.59 2.19 -22.23
C ALA A 93 8.65 1.98 -23.41
N VAL A 94 7.43 1.46 -23.16
CA VAL A 94 6.39 1.33 -24.20
C VAL A 94 6.10 2.69 -24.84
N ALA A 95 5.88 3.74 -24.04
CA ALA A 95 5.61 5.07 -24.56
C ALA A 95 6.80 5.61 -25.38
N TYR A 96 8.04 5.46 -24.89
CA TYR A 96 9.24 5.88 -25.62
C TYR A 96 9.35 5.21 -26.99
N PHE A 97 9.24 3.87 -27.04
CA PHE A 97 9.35 3.13 -28.31
C PHE A 97 8.22 3.44 -29.28
N ARG A 98 7.01 3.72 -28.77
CA ARG A 98 5.84 4.04 -29.60
C ARG A 98 5.86 5.47 -30.11
N GLU A 99 6.25 6.45 -29.30
CA GLU A 99 6.16 7.88 -29.64
C GLU A 99 7.44 8.45 -30.23
N GLN A 100 8.61 8.02 -29.75
CA GLN A 100 9.91 8.60 -30.14
C GLN A 100 10.58 7.80 -31.24
N GLU A 101 10.56 6.47 -31.12
CA GLU A 101 11.16 5.56 -32.12
C GLU A 101 10.13 5.09 -33.16
N ASN A 102 8.85 5.44 -32.98
CA ASN A 102 7.75 5.15 -33.89
C ASN A 102 7.61 3.64 -34.26
N LEU A 103 8.00 2.75 -33.34
CA LEU A 103 7.97 1.30 -33.52
C LEU A 103 6.55 0.74 -33.45
N THR A 104 6.29 -0.37 -34.13
CA THR A 104 4.99 -1.05 -34.06
C THR A 104 4.80 -1.77 -32.71
N ASN A 105 3.55 -2.04 -32.30
CA ASN A 105 3.28 -2.85 -31.10
C ASN A 105 3.97 -4.22 -31.14
N ARG A 106 4.17 -4.79 -32.33
CA ARG A 106 4.83 -6.09 -32.50
C ARG A 106 6.33 -5.98 -32.26
N ASP A 107 6.98 -4.94 -32.77
CA ASP A 107 8.42 -4.75 -32.58
C ASP A 107 8.73 -4.38 -31.13
N THR A 108 7.95 -3.47 -30.53
CA THR A 108 8.06 -3.14 -29.10
C THR A 108 7.84 -4.37 -28.21
N ALA A 109 6.92 -5.25 -28.57
CA ALA A 109 6.67 -6.51 -27.86
C ALA A 109 7.89 -7.43 -27.87
N VAL A 110 8.55 -7.57 -29.03
CA VAL A 110 9.78 -8.37 -29.16
C VAL A 110 10.90 -7.79 -28.29
N LEU A 111 11.09 -6.46 -28.29
CA LEU A 111 12.12 -5.81 -27.48
C LEU A 111 11.90 -5.96 -25.98
N LEU A 112 10.64 -5.87 -25.54
CA LEU A 112 10.27 -5.88 -24.12
C LEU A 112 9.91 -7.28 -23.59
N GLY A 113 9.94 -8.31 -24.43
CA GLY A 113 9.61 -9.68 -24.02
C GLY A 113 8.17 -9.86 -23.54
N ILE A 114 7.22 -9.08 -24.07
CA ILE A 114 5.79 -9.14 -23.72
C ILE A 114 4.92 -9.33 -24.96
N SER A 115 3.63 -9.62 -24.77
CA SER A 115 2.71 -9.72 -25.89
C SER A 115 2.40 -8.34 -26.50
N HIS A 116 2.11 -8.31 -27.81
CA HIS A 116 1.70 -7.08 -28.50
C HIS A 116 0.40 -6.49 -27.94
N GLN A 117 -0.52 -7.34 -27.45
CA GLN A 117 -1.74 -6.89 -26.76
C GLN A 117 -1.39 -6.15 -25.47
N ARG A 118 -0.40 -6.65 -24.71
CA ARG A 118 0.07 -6.01 -23.49
C ARG A 118 0.72 -4.66 -23.76
N VAL A 119 1.47 -4.53 -24.87
CA VAL A 119 2.00 -3.23 -25.32
C VAL A 119 0.86 -2.24 -25.55
N GLY A 120 -0.18 -2.65 -26.29
CA GLY A 120 -1.36 -1.81 -26.52
C GLY A 120 -2.03 -1.34 -25.24
N GLN A 121 -2.31 -2.27 -24.31
CA GLN A 121 -2.92 -1.96 -23.01
C GLN A 121 -2.08 -0.97 -22.19
N LEU A 122 -0.76 -1.19 -22.11
CA LEU A 122 0.13 -0.33 -21.33
C LEU A 122 0.21 1.09 -21.91
N PHE A 123 0.15 1.20 -23.24
CA PHE A 123 0.13 2.48 -23.94
C PHE A 123 -1.19 3.23 -23.71
N GLU A 124 -2.33 2.55 -23.90
CA GLU A 124 -3.67 3.11 -23.71
C GLU A 124 -3.91 3.58 -22.27
N THR A 125 -3.61 2.75 -21.27
CA THR A 125 -3.74 3.12 -19.86
C THR A 125 -2.89 4.35 -19.51
N ARG A 126 -1.72 4.50 -20.12
CA ARG A 126 -0.88 5.69 -19.94
C ARG A 126 -1.53 6.91 -20.58
N ASP A 127 -2.04 6.80 -21.80
CA ASP A 127 -2.66 7.92 -22.51
C ASP A 127 -3.92 8.42 -21.79
N GLU A 128 -4.74 7.51 -21.28
CA GLU A 128 -5.87 7.84 -20.40
C GLU A 128 -5.42 8.59 -19.15
N ALA A 129 -4.35 8.12 -18.50
CA ALA A 129 -3.78 8.78 -17.32
C ALA A 129 -3.29 10.20 -17.63
N VAL A 130 -2.62 10.40 -18.77
CA VAL A 130 -2.14 11.71 -19.21
C VAL A 130 -3.31 12.63 -19.57
N ALA A 131 -4.35 12.11 -20.23
CA ALA A 131 -5.55 12.87 -20.55
C ALA A 131 -6.29 13.33 -19.28
N ALA A 132 -6.44 12.45 -18.30
CA ALA A 132 -7.05 12.77 -17.01
C ALA A 132 -6.23 13.83 -16.25
N ALA A 133 -4.90 13.71 -16.22
CA ALA A 133 -4.03 14.70 -15.58
C ALA A 133 -4.14 16.09 -16.25
N ARG A 134 -4.23 16.14 -17.59
CA ARG A 134 -4.43 17.39 -18.34
C ARG A 134 -5.78 18.04 -18.05
N GLU A 135 -6.83 17.25 -17.90
CA GLU A 135 -8.18 17.74 -17.56
C GLU A 135 -8.21 18.36 -16.15
N LEU A 136 -7.60 17.69 -15.17
CA LEU A 136 -7.49 18.24 -13.81
C LEU A 136 -6.70 19.56 -13.77
N ALA A 137 -5.66 19.68 -14.60
CA ALA A 137 -4.90 20.93 -14.72
C ALA A 137 -5.71 22.05 -15.38
N ARG A 138 -6.47 21.75 -16.44
CA ARG A 138 -7.38 22.72 -17.07
C ARG A 138 -8.43 23.26 -16.10
N ASN A 139 -8.93 22.41 -15.20
CA ASN A 139 -9.95 22.79 -14.22
C ASN A 139 -9.38 23.53 -13.00
N GLY A 140 -8.11 23.96 -13.04
CA GLY A 140 -7.46 24.71 -11.96
C GLY A 140 -7.21 23.87 -10.70
N GLN A 141 -7.36 22.55 -10.78
CA GLN A 141 -7.17 21.63 -9.65
C GLN A 141 -5.71 21.12 -9.56
N VAL A 142 -4.85 21.45 -10.54
CA VAL A 142 -3.41 21.09 -10.57
C VAL A 142 -2.61 22.19 -11.29
N GLU A 143 -1.62 22.80 -10.62
CA GLU A 143 -0.83 23.92 -11.18
C GLU A 143 0.34 23.51 -12.11
N ASN A 144 0.80 22.26 -12.12
CA ASN A 144 1.93 21.82 -12.96
C ASN A 144 1.81 20.36 -13.42
N VAL A 145 1.77 20.14 -14.74
CA VAL A 145 1.84 18.80 -15.36
C VAL A 145 3.15 18.71 -16.15
N SER A 146 4.14 18.00 -15.62
CA SER A 146 5.37 17.69 -16.35
C SER A 146 5.36 16.24 -16.82
N THR A 147 5.57 16.02 -18.11
CA THR A 147 5.74 14.71 -18.74
C THR A 147 7.06 14.65 -19.52
N ARG A 148 8.15 15.23 -18.99
CA ARG A 148 9.47 15.15 -19.63
C ARG A 148 10.27 14.01 -19.00
N ALA A 149 10.65 13.03 -19.82
CA ALA A 149 11.65 11.98 -19.57
C ALA A 149 11.73 11.51 -18.09
N GLY A 150 10.85 10.58 -17.69
CA GLY A 150 11.03 9.82 -16.46
C GLY A 150 10.78 10.55 -15.13
N LYS A 151 10.07 11.69 -15.11
CA LYS A 151 9.59 12.29 -13.85
C LYS A 151 8.06 12.46 -13.82
N ARG A 152 7.49 11.90 -12.75
CA ARG A 152 6.06 11.72 -12.41
C ARG A 152 5.26 13.02 -12.47
N VAL A 153 3.93 12.91 -12.68
CA VAL A 153 2.99 14.02 -12.42
C VAL A 153 3.07 14.38 -10.93
N VAL A 154 3.42 15.63 -10.62
CA VAL A 154 3.60 16.11 -9.23
C VAL A 154 2.64 17.27 -8.98
N HIS A 155 1.76 17.12 -7.99
CA HIS A 155 0.94 18.20 -7.46
C HIS A 155 1.67 18.87 -6.30
N LYS A 156 1.83 20.20 -6.33
CA LYS A 156 2.31 21.00 -5.20
C LYS A 156 1.08 21.64 -4.54
N SER A 157 0.74 21.24 -3.32
CA SER A 157 -0.35 21.88 -2.57
C SER A 157 0.07 23.27 -2.07
N ALA A 158 -0.91 24.11 -1.72
CA ALA A 158 -0.71 25.48 -1.22
C ALA A 158 0.21 25.58 0.01
N ASN A 159 0.47 24.48 0.72
CA ASN A 159 1.40 24.38 1.84
C ASN A 159 2.84 23.93 1.45
N GLY A 160 3.16 23.84 0.15
CA GLY A 160 4.48 23.47 -0.35
C GLY A 160 4.79 21.97 -0.38
N GLN A 161 3.81 21.09 -0.13
CA GLN A 161 4.01 19.64 -0.16
C GLN A 161 3.77 19.03 -1.55
N TRP A 162 4.57 18.02 -1.90
CA TRP A 162 4.52 17.32 -3.18
C TRP A 162 3.71 16.01 -3.07
N THR A 163 2.77 15.78 -4.00
CA THR A 163 1.94 14.56 -4.05
C THR A 163 1.96 13.95 -5.45
N THR A 164 2.15 12.64 -5.55
CA THR A 164 2.12 11.90 -6.82
C THR A 164 0.80 11.19 -7.00
N TYR A 165 0.17 11.33 -8.17
CA TYR A 165 -1.07 10.64 -8.52
C TYR A 165 -0.76 9.42 -9.41
N SER A 166 -1.32 8.27 -9.02
CA SER A 166 -1.42 7.09 -9.87
C SER A 166 -2.81 7.08 -10.50
N ALA A 167 -2.88 6.77 -11.80
CA ALA A 167 -4.10 6.82 -12.62
C ALA A 167 -5.28 5.98 -12.10
N ALA A 168 -5.04 5.04 -11.18
CA ALA A 168 -6.08 4.18 -10.62
C ALA A 168 -6.73 4.68 -9.32
N ALA A 169 -6.27 5.79 -8.72
CA ALA A 169 -6.76 6.20 -7.40
C ALA A 169 -7.25 7.66 -7.43
N ARG A 170 -8.56 7.86 -7.21
CA ARG A 170 -9.10 9.12 -6.68
C ARG A 170 -8.68 9.37 -5.21
N ARG A 171 -7.47 8.94 -4.82
CA ARG A 171 -6.88 9.12 -3.48
C ARG A 171 -5.35 9.25 -3.58
N PRO A 172 -4.73 10.15 -2.81
CA PRO A 172 -3.29 10.40 -2.86
C PRO A 172 -2.50 9.18 -2.38
N THR A 173 -1.58 8.68 -3.22
CA THR A 173 -0.69 7.56 -2.89
C THR A 173 0.68 8.11 -2.44
N GLY A 174 0.79 8.43 -1.14
CA GLY A 174 2.06 8.64 -0.45
C GLY A 174 2.66 10.05 -0.50
N ARG A 175 3.14 10.49 0.67
CA ARG A 175 3.85 11.75 0.93
C ARG A 175 5.35 11.52 0.70
N GLY A 176 5.94 12.14 -0.32
CA GLY A 176 7.37 12.05 -0.60
C GLY A 176 8.06 13.40 -0.44
N ALA A 177 8.94 13.52 0.56
CA ALA A 177 9.82 14.68 0.68
C ALA A 177 10.94 14.60 -0.37
N ALA A 178 11.03 15.60 -1.24
CA ALA A 178 12.18 15.77 -2.13
C ALA A 178 13.31 16.45 -1.34
N LYS A 179 14.46 15.76 -1.20
CA LYS A 179 15.72 16.43 -0.86
C LYS A 179 16.17 17.26 -2.07
N GLY A 180 16.66 18.47 -1.79
CA GLY A 180 17.15 19.45 -2.77
C GLY A 180 18.42 19.04 -3.47
#